data_AF-A0A4S2LLY2-F1
#
_entry.id   AF-A0A4S2LLY2-F1
#
_cell.length_a   1.000
_cell.length_b   1.000
_cell.length_c   1.000
_cell.angle_alpha   90.00
_cell.angle_beta   90.00
_cell.angle_gamma   90.00
#
_symmetry.space_group_name_H-M   'P 1'
#
loop_
_entity.id
_entity.type
_entity.pdbx_description
1 polymer ?
#
loop_
_entity_poly.entity_id
_entity_poly.type
_entity_poly.pdbx_seq_one_letter_code
_entity_poly.pdbx_strand_id
1 'polypeptide(L)'
;MFLPFFFSDETLLCTLVRSSPLIGYKLLSSRATAGTAHFPLDSVSMKRCTHLVTINPFRRTVNLLRGLLSGVQIVSVDWLKNSAQQGLWLGELSYRPSGLPRSSRVRLLPNLFQKVGCIYVGHSSSPPRRDIIDLLTLGGASTTNRKKVANIVIGERIPETICVKPTWVFDSIVRTRLLPLKPYQLRP
;
A
#
# COMPACT_ATOMS: atom_id res chain seq x y z
N MET A 1 36.23 1.41 17.22
CA MET A 1 34.78 1.26 17.47
C MET A 1 34.06 2.25 16.56
N PHE A 2 33.75 1.84 15.33
CA PHE A 2 33.02 2.69 14.38
C PHE A 2 31.53 2.31 14.45
N LEU A 3 30.70 3.27 14.87
CA LEU A 3 29.25 3.16 14.81
C LEU A 3 28.83 2.98 13.34
N PRO A 4 27.87 2.09 13.02
CA PRO A 4 27.44 1.90 11.66
C PRO A 4 26.62 3.12 11.23
N PHE A 5 27.05 3.75 10.14
CA PHE A 5 26.24 4.70 9.41
C PHE A 5 24.91 4.02 9.01
N PHE A 6 23.79 4.51 9.56
CA PHE A 6 22.45 4.20 9.08
C PHE A 6 22.24 4.83 7.69
N PHE A 7 22.85 4.25 6.66
CA PHE A 7 22.36 4.43 5.29
C PHE A 7 21.00 3.71 5.21
N SER A 8 19.94 4.41 4.81
CA SER A 8 18.61 3.85 4.67
C SER A 8 18.65 2.54 3.85
N ASP A 9 18.07 1.45 4.34
CA ASP A 9 18.04 0.13 3.66
C ASP A 9 17.67 0.25 2.17
N GLU A 10 16.78 1.18 1.79
CA GLU A 10 16.37 1.43 0.41
C GLU A 10 17.52 1.89 -0.50
N THR A 11 18.39 2.78 -0.02
CA THR A 11 19.53 3.30 -0.81
C THR A 11 20.53 2.19 -1.09
N LEU A 12 20.83 1.36 -0.08
CA LEU A 12 21.74 0.23 -0.23
C LEU A 12 21.19 -0.80 -1.23
N LEU A 13 19.89 -1.10 -1.15
CA LEU A 13 19.23 -1.99 -2.10
C LEU A 13 19.21 -1.42 -3.52
N CYS A 14 18.94 -0.12 -3.68
CA CYS A 14 19.00 0.53 -4.98
C CYS A 14 20.42 0.46 -5.57
N THR A 15 21.45 0.69 -4.75
CA THR A 15 22.85 0.60 -5.18
C THR A 15 23.21 -0.83 -5.58
N LEU A 16 22.83 -1.82 -4.78
CA LEU A 16 23.06 -3.24 -5.07
C LEU A 16 22.50 -3.64 -6.45
N VAL A 17 21.27 -3.22 -6.74
CA VAL A 17 20.63 -3.50 -8.04
C VAL A 17 21.32 -2.77 -9.18
N ARG A 18 21.72 -1.51 -8.96
CA ARG A 18 22.43 -0.72 -9.98
C ARG A 18 23.81 -1.27 -10.33
N SER A 19 24.52 -1.86 -9.36
CA SER A 19 25.82 -2.48 -9.59
C SER A 19 25.74 -3.92 -10.12
N SER A 20 24.54 -4.51 -10.15
CA SER A 20 24.33 -5.89 -10.59
C SER A 20 24.18 -5.95 -12.12
N PRO A 21 24.50 -7.09 -12.77
CA PRO A 21 24.27 -7.30 -14.21
C PRO A 21 22.79 -7.51 -14.58
N LEU A 22 21.84 -7.30 -13.66
CA LEU A 22 20.41 -7.33 -13.96
C LEU A 22 20.07 -6.31 -15.06
N ILE A 23 19.21 -6.72 -16.00
CA ILE A 23 18.78 -5.86 -17.12
C ILE A 23 17.27 -5.67 -17.11
N GLY A 24 16.80 -4.63 -17.84
CA GLY A 24 15.38 -4.42 -18.12
C GLY A 24 14.55 -3.90 -16.95
N TYR A 25 15.16 -3.24 -15.96
CA TYR A 25 14.43 -2.72 -14.81
C TYR A 25 14.37 -1.20 -14.76
N LYS A 26 13.30 -0.70 -14.11
CA LYS A 26 13.18 0.70 -13.70
C LYS A 26 12.81 0.73 -12.23
N LEU A 27 13.71 1.26 -11.40
CA LEU A 27 13.44 1.44 -9.98
C LEU A 27 12.44 2.59 -9.79
N LEU A 28 11.20 2.23 -9.47
CA LEU A 28 10.18 3.16 -9.00
C LEU A 28 10.38 3.36 -7.49
N SER A 29 11.43 4.09 -7.12
CA SER A 29 11.67 4.50 -5.72
C SER A 29 10.88 5.76 -5.42
N SER A 30 10.38 5.87 -4.19
CA SER A 30 9.92 7.13 -3.62
C SER A 30 11.15 8.01 -3.33
N ARG A 31 11.84 8.52 -4.36
CA ARG A 31 13.01 9.37 -4.13
C ARG A 31 12.57 10.62 -3.35
N ALA A 32 13.08 10.77 -2.14
CA ALA A 32 13.48 12.08 -1.63
C ALA A 32 15.00 12.16 -1.78
N THR A 33 15.47 13.01 -2.69
CA THR A 33 16.78 13.63 -2.57
C THR A 33 16.83 14.33 -1.21
N ALA A 34 17.76 13.91 -0.34
CA ALA A 34 18.16 14.58 0.90
C ALA A 34 17.01 15.18 1.75
N GLY A 35 16.42 14.37 2.62
CA GLY A 35 15.46 14.84 3.63
C GLY A 35 14.29 13.88 3.78
N THR A 36 14.09 13.40 5.00
CA THR A 36 13.18 12.34 5.44
C THR A 36 11.72 12.52 5.02
N ALA A 37 11.37 12.19 3.77
CA ALA A 37 9.99 12.06 3.33
C ALA A 37 9.86 10.88 2.36
N HIS A 38 9.44 9.72 2.86
CA HIS A 38 8.93 8.64 2.01
C HIS A 38 7.64 9.13 1.33
N PHE A 39 7.74 9.56 0.08
CA PHE A 39 6.56 9.90 -0.69
C PHE A 39 5.80 8.62 -1.07
N PRO A 40 4.50 8.51 -0.74
CA PRO A 40 3.69 7.39 -1.20
C PRO A 40 3.70 7.36 -2.74
N LEU A 41 3.96 6.20 -3.36
CA LEU A 41 3.78 6.02 -4.80
C LEU A 41 2.29 6.20 -5.10
N ASP A 42 1.95 7.10 -6.01
CA ASP A 42 0.57 7.26 -6.44
C ASP A 42 0.08 6.05 -7.24
N SER A 43 -1.24 5.95 -7.45
CA SER A 43 -1.84 4.87 -8.23
C SER A 43 -1.31 4.81 -9.67
N VAL A 44 -0.94 5.94 -10.27
CA VAL A 44 -0.35 6.00 -11.61
C VAL A 44 1.01 5.32 -11.63
N SER A 45 1.88 5.61 -10.66
CA SER A 45 3.16 4.92 -10.52
C SER A 45 2.97 3.44 -10.22
N MET A 46 1.96 3.08 -9.43
CA MET A 46 1.66 1.68 -9.13
C MET A 46 1.20 0.89 -10.36
N LYS A 47 0.50 1.51 -11.33
CA LYS A 47 0.14 0.86 -12.60
C LYS A 47 1.34 0.48 -13.47
N ARG A 48 2.47 1.18 -13.32
CA ARG A 48 3.73 0.88 -14.02
C ARG A 48 4.64 -0.05 -13.22
N CYS A 49 4.26 -0.35 -11.98
CA CYS A 49 5.01 -1.19 -11.07
C CYS A 49 4.66 -2.66 -11.32
N THR A 50 5.65 -3.48 -11.65
CA THR A 50 5.47 -4.95 -11.75
C THR A 50 5.70 -5.63 -10.41
N HIS A 51 6.69 -5.12 -9.65
CA HIS A 51 7.15 -5.70 -8.39
C HIS A 51 7.24 -4.64 -7.29
N LEU A 52 6.57 -4.90 -6.17
CA LEU A 52 6.73 -4.16 -4.94
C LEU A 52 7.60 -4.95 -3.98
N VAL A 53 8.79 -4.41 -3.69
CA VAL A 53 9.72 -5.00 -2.73
C VAL A 53 9.38 -4.52 -1.32
N THR A 54 9.31 -5.44 -0.36
CA THR A 54 9.07 -5.15 1.05
C THR A 54 10.00 -5.96 1.95
N ILE A 55 10.20 -5.51 3.19
CA ILE A 55 10.93 -6.32 4.18
C ILE A 55 10.10 -7.54 4.60
N ASN A 56 10.73 -8.53 5.23
CA ASN A 56 10.05 -9.69 5.81
C ASN A 56 10.29 -9.74 7.32
N PRO A 57 9.24 -9.73 8.18
CA PRO A 57 7.81 -9.60 7.85
C PRO A 57 7.47 -8.23 7.26
N PHE A 58 6.46 -8.20 6.38
CA PHE A 58 6.08 -6.98 5.67
C PHE A 58 5.49 -5.91 6.60
N ARG A 59 5.74 -4.64 6.27
CA ARG A 59 5.07 -3.49 6.91
C ARG A 59 3.81 -3.13 6.14
N ARG A 60 2.72 -2.89 6.85
CA ARG A 60 1.47 -2.41 6.28
C ARG A 60 1.55 -0.92 5.93
N THR A 61 2.16 -0.62 4.80
CA THR A 61 2.27 0.72 4.24
C THR A 61 1.15 0.99 3.23
N VAL A 62 0.91 2.27 2.91
CA VAL A 62 -0.03 2.63 1.84
C VAL A 62 0.40 2.01 0.50
N ASN A 63 1.70 1.97 0.20
CA ASN A 63 2.23 1.36 -1.02
C ASN A 63 1.93 -0.15 -1.09
N LEU A 64 2.01 -0.86 0.04
CA LEU A 64 1.60 -2.27 0.10
C LEU A 64 0.12 -2.43 -0.28
N LEU A 65 -0.74 -1.60 0.30
CA LEU A 65 -2.18 -1.66 0.03
C LEU A 65 -2.50 -1.31 -1.42
N ARG A 66 -1.83 -0.30 -2.00
CA ARG A 66 -1.92 0.03 -3.42
C ARG A 66 -1.44 -1.11 -4.31
N GLY A 67 -0.33 -1.74 -3.97
CA GLY A 67 0.22 -2.88 -4.70
C GLY A 67 -0.77 -4.04 -4.70
N LEU A 68 -1.39 -4.34 -3.55
CA LEU A 68 -2.46 -5.34 -3.45
C LEU A 68 -3.65 -4.98 -4.36
N LEU A 69 -4.18 -3.76 -4.25
CA LEU A 69 -5.33 -3.33 -5.06
C LEU A 69 -5.05 -3.31 -6.56
N SER A 70 -3.80 -3.02 -6.94
CA SER A 70 -3.36 -2.94 -8.34
C SER A 70 -2.89 -4.29 -8.90
N GLY A 71 -2.91 -5.37 -8.11
CA GLY A 71 -2.45 -6.69 -8.54
C GLY A 71 -0.94 -6.79 -8.75
N VAL A 72 -0.16 -5.86 -8.18
CA VAL A 72 1.31 -5.86 -8.25
C VAL A 72 1.86 -7.04 -7.47
N GLN A 73 2.92 -7.66 -8.00
CA GLN A 73 3.55 -8.78 -7.34
C GLN A 73 4.41 -8.29 -6.17
N ILE A 74 4.14 -8.82 -4.97
CA ILE A 74 4.79 -8.39 -3.74
C ILE A 74 5.81 -9.45 -3.35
N VAL A 75 7.06 -9.02 -3.18
CA VAL A 75 8.23 -9.86 -2.95
C VAL A 75 9.07 -9.29 -1.79
N SER A 76 9.83 -10.15 -1.12
CA SER A 76 10.74 -9.71 -0.07
C SER A 76 12.00 -9.06 -0.65
N VAL A 77 12.73 -8.34 0.20
CA VAL A 77 14.08 -7.84 -0.11
C VAL A 77 15.03 -8.96 -0.57
N ASP A 78 14.82 -10.20 -0.12
CA ASP A 78 15.69 -11.33 -0.46
C ASP A 78 15.59 -11.70 -1.94
N TRP A 79 14.42 -11.49 -2.57
CA TRP A 79 14.27 -11.67 -4.03
C TRP A 79 15.26 -10.80 -4.79
N LEU A 80 15.36 -9.53 -4.37
CA LEU A 80 16.22 -8.55 -5.00
C LEU A 80 17.69 -8.89 -4.77
N LYS A 81 18.06 -9.24 -3.53
CA LYS A 81 19.43 -9.62 -3.18
C LYS A 81 19.89 -10.86 -3.94
N ASN A 82 19.08 -11.91 -3.95
CA ASN A 82 19.45 -13.18 -4.56
C ASN A 82 19.46 -13.07 -6.10
N SER A 83 18.52 -12.31 -6.68
CA SER A 83 18.54 -12.02 -8.12
C SER A 83 19.79 -11.23 -8.50
N ALA A 84 20.17 -10.23 -7.69
CA ALA A 84 21.37 -9.43 -7.93
C ALA A 84 22.66 -10.26 -7.84
N GLN A 85 22.73 -11.19 -6.87
CA GLN A 85 23.86 -12.10 -6.69
C GLN A 85 24.02 -13.10 -7.84
N GLN A 86 22.91 -13.64 -8.37
CA GLN A 86 22.94 -14.57 -9.50
C GLN A 86 23.01 -13.87 -10.87
N GLY A 87 22.83 -12.55 -10.90
CA GLY A 87 22.80 -11.77 -12.12
C GLY A 87 21.59 -12.02 -13.01
N LEU A 88 20.51 -12.59 -12.47
CA LEU A 88 19.27 -12.88 -13.20
C LEU A 88 18.05 -12.77 -12.28
N TRP A 89 16.88 -12.45 -12.85
CA TRP A 89 15.62 -12.36 -12.09
C TRP A 89 15.14 -13.74 -11.68
N LEU A 90 15.06 -13.99 -10.37
CA LEU A 90 14.60 -15.27 -9.82
C LEU A 90 13.08 -15.38 -9.77
N GLY A 91 12.58 -16.62 -9.69
CA GLY A 91 11.15 -16.91 -9.52
C GLY A 91 10.59 -16.34 -8.22
N GLU A 92 9.50 -15.59 -8.32
CA GLU A 92 9.17 -14.57 -7.33
C GLU A 92 8.20 -15.07 -6.25
N LEU A 93 7.45 -16.13 -6.58
CA LEU A 93 6.53 -16.81 -5.67
C LEU A 93 7.25 -17.31 -4.41
N SER A 94 8.48 -17.80 -4.54
CA SER A 94 9.31 -18.27 -3.42
C SER A 94 9.73 -17.16 -2.45
N TYR A 95 9.63 -15.90 -2.89
CA TYR A 95 10.01 -14.73 -2.10
C TYR A 95 8.80 -13.91 -1.65
N ARG A 96 7.58 -14.40 -1.89
CA ARG A 96 6.37 -13.72 -1.44
C ARG A 96 6.31 -13.74 0.10
N PRO A 97 6.21 -12.58 0.77
CA PRO A 97 6.07 -12.54 2.23
C PRO A 97 4.88 -13.36 2.73
N SER A 98 5.08 -14.09 3.82
CA SER A 98 4.01 -14.87 4.46
C SER A 98 2.92 -13.94 5.02
N GLY A 99 1.67 -14.42 5.04
CA GLY A 99 0.53 -13.66 5.56
C GLY A 99 -0.13 -12.70 4.55
N LEU A 100 0.44 -12.49 3.37
CA LEU A 100 -0.25 -11.77 2.29
C LEU A 100 -1.42 -12.59 1.73
N PRO A 101 -2.49 -11.94 1.26
CA PRO A 101 -3.59 -12.66 0.63
C PRO A 101 -3.13 -13.41 -0.62
N ARG A 102 -3.77 -14.56 -0.90
CA ARG A 102 -3.52 -15.35 -2.10
C ARG A 102 -3.92 -14.56 -3.35
N SER A 103 -3.21 -14.76 -4.47
CA SER A 103 -3.44 -14.05 -5.73
C SER A 103 -4.87 -14.17 -6.26
N SER A 104 -5.55 -15.31 -6.04
CA SER A 104 -6.96 -15.49 -6.39
C SER A 104 -7.89 -14.52 -5.66
N ARG A 105 -7.61 -14.20 -4.40
CA ARG A 105 -8.39 -13.24 -3.60
C ARG A 105 -8.05 -11.80 -3.95
N VAL A 106 -6.80 -11.53 -4.32
CA VAL A 106 -6.34 -10.20 -4.76
C VAL A 106 -7.11 -9.73 -5.99
N ARG A 107 -7.48 -10.65 -6.91
CA ARG A 107 -8.30 -10.32 -8.10
C ARG A 107 -9.68 -9.73 -7.78
N LEU A 108 -10.19 -9.91 -6.55
CA LEU A 108 -11.48 -9.38 -6.11
C LEU A 108 -11.38 -7.97 -5.51
N LEU A 109 -10.17 -7.50 -5.22
CA LEU A 109 -9.93 -6.22 -4.55
C LEU A 109 -10.40 -4.98 -5.33
N PRO A 110 -10.34 -4.92 -6.68
CA PRO A 110 -10.78 -3.74 -7.42
C PRO A 110 -12.26 -3.38 -7.24
N ASN A 111 -13.09 -4.32 -6.79
CA ASN A 111 -14.52 -4.09 -6.53
C ASN A 111 -14.88 -4.20 -5.04
N LEU A 112 -13.88 -4.20 -4.16
CA LEU A 112 -14.05 -4.46 -2.73
C LEU A 112 -15.07 -3.52 -2.08
N PHE A 113 -15.04 -2.24 -2.44
CA PHE A 113 -15.86 -1.19 -1.82
C PHE A 113 -17.04 -0.74 -2.70
N GLN A 114 -17.26 -1.38 -3.85
CA GLN A 114 -18.24 -0.95 -4.85
C GLN A 114 -19.67 -0.83 -4.31
N LYS A 115 -20.06 -1.68 -3.35
CA LYS A 115 -21.42 -1.74 -2.80
C LYS A 115 -21.60 -1.02 -1.46
N VAL A 116 -20.58 -0.26 -1.01
CA VAL A 116 -20.59 0.39 0.32
C VAL A 116 -21.41 1.70 0.32
N GLY A 117 -21.64 2.29 -0.86
CA GLY A 117 -22.24 3.62 -1.01
C GLY A 117 -21.18 4.73 -1.07
N CYS A 118 -21.63 5.98 -0.93
CA CYS A 118 -20.77 7.15 -1.02
C CYS A 118 -19.96 7.35 0.27
N ILE A 119 -18.64 7.48 0.13
CA ILE A 119 -17.71 7.63 1.25
C ILE A 119 -17.11 9.05 1.25
N TYR A 120 -17.13 9.71 2.40
CA TYR A 120 -16.38 10.93 2.64
C TYR A 120 -15.18 10.63 3.55
N VAL A 121 -14.01 11.18 3.21
CA VAL A 121 -12.79 11.07 4.01
C VAL A 121 -12.46 12.43 4.62
N GLY A 122 -12.26 12.44 5.93
CA GLY A 122 -11.89 13.62 6.72
C GLY A 122 -10.56 14.24 6.31
N HIS A 123 -10.41 15.54 6.53
CA HIS A 123 -9.20 16.28 6.14
C HIS A 123 -8.00 16.00 7.04
N SER A 124 -8.24 15.67 8.31
CA SER A 124 -7.23 15.36 9.33
C SER A 124 -6.92 13.87 9.47
N SER A 125 -7.27 13.06 8.47
CA SER A 125 -7.02 11.61 8.54
C SER A 125 -5.52 11.29 8.52
N SER A 126 -5.13 10.24 9.24
CA SER A 126 -3.80 9.61 9.12
C SER A 126 -3.96 8.15 8.71
N PRO A 127 -3.34 7.69 7.60
CA PRO A 127 -2.64 8.43 6.53
C PRO A 127 -3.42 9.60 5.89
N PRO A 128 -2.73 10.50 5.15
CA PRO A 128 -3.34 11.66 4.51
C PRO A 128 -4.58 11.32 3.68
N ARG A 129 -5.57 12.22 3.69
CA ARG A 129 -6.86 12.07 3.00
C ARG A 129 -6.73 11.55 1.57
N ARG A 130 -5.79 12.11 0.81
CA ARG A 130 -5.52 11.72 -0.59
C ARG A 130 -5.17 10.23 -0.74
N ASP A 131 -4.41 9.68 0.20
CA ASP A 131 -3.95 8.29 0.16
C ASP A 131 -5.11 7.34 0.42
N ILE A 132 -5.98 7.69 1.37
CA ILE A 132 -7.19 6.91 1.66
C ILE A 132 -8.15 6.95 0.47
N ILE A 133 -8.37 8.13 -0.12
CA ILE A 133 -9.22 8.28 -1.32
C ILE A 133 -8.69 7.43 -2.47
N ASP A 134 -7.38 7.46 -2.72
CA ASP A 134 -6.76 6.68 -3.78
C ASP A 134 -6.94 5.16 -3.56
N LEU A 135 -6.77 4.66 -2.32
CA LEU A 135 -7.05 3.26 -1.98
C LEU A 135 -8.53 2.89 -2.17
N LEU A 136 -9.44 3.77 -1.77
CA LEU A 136 -10.88 3.56 -1.94
C LEU A 136 -11.27 3.51 -3.43
N THR A 137 -10.75 4.44 -4.23
CA THR A 137 -10.97 4.50 -5.68
C THR A 137 -10.43 3.25 -6.37
N LEU A 138 -9.21 2.82 -6.03
CA LEU A 138 -8.62 1.58 -6.55
C LEU A 138 -9.44 0.33 -6.16
N GLY A 139 -10.13 0.37 -5.02
CA GLY A 139 -11.04 -0.69 -4.58
C GLY A 139 -12.49 -0.50 -5.02
N GLY A 140 -12.75 0.42 -5.95
CA GLY A 140 -14.06 0.59 -6.60
C GLY A 140 -15.08 1.39 -5.79
N ALA A 141 -14.67 2.09 -4.74
CA ALA A 141 -15.58 2.92 -3.94
C ALA A 141 -16.05 4.16 -4.70
N SER A 142 -17.27 4.61 -4.41
CA SER A 142 -17.71 5.97 -4.73
C SER A 142 -17.29 6.93 -3.60
N THR A 143 -16.49 7.95 -3.90
CA THR A 143 -16.06 8.95 -2.92
C THR A 143 -16.71 10.32 -3.17
N THR A 144 -16.89 11.12 -2.12
CA THR A 144 -17.50 12.46 -2.20
C THR A 144 -16.72 13.49 -1.38
N ASN A 145 -16.73 14.74 -1.85
CA ASN A 145 -16.24 15.90 -1.10
C ASN A 145 -17.32 16.52 -0.18
N ARG A 146 -18.58 16.09 -0.31
CA ARG A 146 -19.72 16.63 0.45
C ARG A 146 -20.10 15.68 1.59
N LYS A 147 -19.90 16.12 2.83
CA LYS A 147 -20.26 15.35 4.05
C LYS A 147 -21.73 14.91 4.07
N LYS A 148 -22.64 15.81 3.70
CA LYS A 148 -24.10 15.63 3.77
C LYS A 148 -24.66 14.49 2.92
N VAL A 149 -23.91 14.02 1.92
CA VAL A 149 -24.36 12.96 1.00
C VAL A 149 -23.60 11.64 1.20
N ALA A 150 -22.74 11.58 2.23
CA ALA A 150 -21.94 10.40 2.52
C ALA A 150 -22.73 9.41 3.36
N ASN A 151 -22.70 8.14 2.97
CA ASN A 151 -23.22 7.02 3.77
C ASN A 151 -22.25 6.68 4.90
N ILE A 152 -20.95 6.84 4.65
CA ILE A 152 -19.87 6.56 5.61
C ILE A 152 -18.86 7.69 5.60
N VAL A 153 -18.44 8.09 6.80
CA VAL A 153 -17.39 9.08 7.03
C VAL A 153 -16.16 8.38 7.62
N ILE A 154 -14.99 8.65 7.06
CA ILE A 154 -13.73 8.04 7.50
C ILE A 154 -12.82 9.10 8.12
N GLY A 155 -12.36 8.84 9.35
CA GLY A 155 -11.33 9.66 10.00
C GLY A 155 -11.79 11.03 10.49
N GLU A 156 -13.10 11.31 10.44
CA GLU A 156 -13.71 12.52 10.97
C GLU A 156 -15.01 12.15 11.69
N ARG A 157 -15.36 12.86 12.76
CA ARG A 157 -16.60 12.63 13.48
C ARG A 157 -17.65 13.64 13.06
N ILE A 158 -18.83 13.13 12.69
CA ILE A 158 -20.00 13.92 12.30
C ILE A 158 -21.21 13.35 13.04
N PRO A 159 -22.02 14.20 13.71
CA PRO A 159 -23.26 13.77 14.34
C PRO A 159 -24.15 13.01 13.35
N GLU A 160 -24.90 12.02 13.86
CA GLU A 160 -25.94 11.29 13.11
C GLU A 160 -25.45 10.54 11.86
N THR A 161 -24.13 10.43 11.67
CA THR A 161 -23.51 9.73 10.52
C THR A 161 -22.62 8.59 10.99
N ILE A 162 -22.53 7.51 10.21
CA ILE A 162 -21.61 6.40 10.49
C ILE A 162 -20.17 6.87 10.27
N CYS A 163 -19.43 7.04 11.36
CA CYS A 163 -18.04 7.49 11.33
C CYS A 163 -17.09 6.37 11.77
N VAL A 164 -16.11 6.02 10.94
CA VAL A 164 -15.15 4.93 11.20
C VAL A 164 -13.69 5.38 11.08
N LYS A 165 -12.79 4.63 11.72
CA LYS A 165 -11.34 4.81 11.62
C LYS A 165 -10.82 4.45 10.21
N PRO A 166 -9.77 5.12 9.71
CA PRO A 166 -9.08 4.74 8.47
C PRO A 166 -8.64 3.28 8.41
N THR A 167 -8.34 2.67 9.57
CA THR A 167 -7.93 1.27 9.69
C THR A 167 -8.94 0.28 9.12
N TRP A 168 -10.24 0.65 9.04
CA TRP A 168 -11.28 -0.17 8.41
C TRP A 168 -10.97 -0.46 6.93
N VAL A 169 -10.54 0.56 6.18
CA VAL A 169 -10.17 0.43 4.77
C VAL A 169 -9.00 -0.54 4.64
N PHE A 170 -7.96 -0.30 5.42
CA PHE A 170 -6.72 -1.03 5.34
C PHE A 170 -6.87 -2.50 5.74
N ASP A 171 -7.64 -2.78 6.82
CA ASP A 171 -7.91 -4.15 7.26
C ASP A 171 -8.78 -4.89 6.24
N SER A 172 -9.76 -4.21 5.63
CA SER A 172 -10.61 -4.81 4.60
C SER A 172 -9.81 -5.23 3.36
N ILE A 173 -8.83 -4.42 2.95
CA ILE A 173 -7.91 -4.74 1.86
C ILE A 173 -7.04 -5.95 2.22
N VAL A 174 -6.36 -5.93 3.37
CA VAL A 174 -5.46 -7.03 3.79
C VAL A 174 -6.23 -8.34 3.95
N ARG A 175 -7.45 -8.29 4.49
CA ARG A 175 -8.31 -9.48 4.65
C ARG A 175 -9.06 -9.85 3.37
N THR A 176 -8.92 -9.08 2.28
CA THR A 176 -9.60 -9.29 1.00
C THR A 176 -11.12 -9.43 1.12
N ARG A 177 -11.73 -8.71 2.06
CA ARG A 177 -13.19 -8.72 2.30
C ARG A 177 -13.62 -7.46 3.05
N LEU A 178 -14.85 -7.01 2.83
CA LEU A 178 -15.44 -5.95 3.63
C LEU A 178 -15.60 -6.41 5.08
N LEU A 179 -15.07 -5.62 6.01
CA LEU A 179 -15.19 -5.88 7.44
C LEU A 179 -16.39 -5.13 8.02
N PRO A 180 -16.99 -5.64 9.11
CA PRO A 180 -18.06 -4.93 9.80
C PRO A 180 -17.58 -3.57 10.29
N LEU A 181 -18.46 -2.56 10.24
CA LEU A 181 -18.12 -1.18 10.61
C LEU A 181 -18.01 -0.98 12.13
N LYS A 182 -18.82 -1.72 12.92
CA LYS A 182 -18.94 -1.56 14.38
C LYS A 182 -17.59 -1.55 15.13
N PRO A 183 -16.64 -2.46 14.88
CA PRO A 183 -15.33 -2.45 15.55
C PRO A 183 -14.46 -1.22 15.22
N TYR A 184 -14.78 -0.54 14.12
CA TYR A 184 -14.03 0.61 13.61
C TYR A 184 -14.71 1.94 13.89
N GLN A 185 -15.91 1.94 14.46
CA GLN A 185 -16.61 3.17 14.79
C GLN A 185 -15.75 4.06 15.68
N LEU A 186 -15.71 5.35 15.34
CA LEU A 186 -15.13 6.33 16.25
C LEU A 186 -15.96 6.32 17.53
N ARG A 187 -15.31 6.20 18.69
CA ARG A 187 -16.00 6.28 19.99
C ARG A 187 -16.45 7.73 20.24
N PRO A 188 -17.55 7.94 20.98
CA PRO A 188 -17.96 9.27 21.45
C PRO A 188 -16.79 10.00 22.11
#